data_AF-A0A9P7J4I9-F1
#
_entry.id   AF-A0A9P7J4I9-F1
#
_cell.length_a   1.000
_cell.length_b   1.000
_cell.length_c   1.000
_cell.angle_alpha   90.00
_cell.angle_beta   90.00
_cell.angle_gamma   90.00
#
_symmetry.space_group_name_H-M   'P 1'
#
loop_
_entity.id
_entity.type
_entity.pdbx_description
1 polymer ?
#
loop_
_entity_poly.entity_id
_entity_poly.type
_entity_poly.pdbx_seq_one_letter_code
_entity_poly.pdbx_strand_id
1 'polypeptide(L)'
;MSFTTALPTKFILPDLVSHCDFKLRMNRHHKQATAESKRWLFRGDNLTQKSRKAIHGLKAGQLTSMCYPDAGFPQLRVCCDFMNYLFHLDNLSDDMDKAGTKNIANVVLNSLHHPYDYYSPARLNRMTKDFYKRMLPTASRGTSRRFIETMDFFFQAVHVQAIDRAKGVVPDLESYISLRRDTSGCKPCWALIEYANNLDIPDEVMEHPIIQSLGEAANDLVTWSNDIFSYNVEQSKGDTHNMISVVMHQECLDIQCAVDFVGKLCKQSIDRFNENRGLIPSWGSKIDKDVAIYVGGLADWIVGSLHWSFDTTRYFQNSGREVKRTRVVNLFPRGK
;
A
#
# COMPACT_ATOMS: atom_id res chain seq x y z
N MET A 1 38.01 7.37 -26.03
CA MET A 1 38.08 6.21 -25.11
C MET A 1 36.66 5.92 -24.66
N SER A 2 36.07 4.82 -25.16
CA SER A 2 34.74 4.39 -24.71
C SER A 2 34.90 3.68 -23.38
N PHE A 3 34.56 4.35 -22.28
CA PHE A 3 34.40 3.68 -21.00
C PHE A 3 33.10 2.89 -21.07
N THR A 4 33.18 1.61 -21.43
CA THR A 4 32.12 0.65 -21.14
C THR A 4 32.10 0.42 -19.63
N THR A 5 31.47 1.32 -18.89
CA THR A 5 31.12 1.09 -17.49
C THR A 5 30.29 -0.17 -17.41
N ALA A 6 30.81 -1.19 -16.75
CA ALA A 6 30.09 -2.44 -16.53
C ALA A 6 28.73 -2.12 -15.89
N LEU A 7 27.67 -2.74 -16.41
CA LEU A 7 26.33 -2.56 -15.85
C LEU A 7 26.34 -2.98 -14.37
N PRO A 8 25.68 -2.21 -13.49
CA PRO A 8 25.64 -2.53 -12.07
C PRO A 8 25.00 -3.92 -11.86
N THR A 9 25.57 -4.70 -10.94
CA THR A 9 25.06 -6.03 -10.56
C THR A 9 24.36 -6.05 -9.21
N LYS A 10 24.45 -4.95 -8.46
CA LYS A 10 23.86 -4.76 -7.14
C LYS A 10 23.67 -3.29 -6.82
N PHE A 11 22.85 -3.00 -5.83
CA PHE A 11 22.71 -1.68 -5.20
C PHE A 11 22.52 -1.82 -3.69
N ILE A 12 22.65 -0.71 -2.98
CA ILE A 12 22.53 -0.62 -1.51
C ILE A 12 21.25 0.13 -1.17
N LEU A 13 20.44 -0.47 -0.30
CA LEU A 13 19.23 0.14 0.23
C LEU A 13 19.55 1.30 1.19
N PRO A 14 18.77 2.39 1.17
CA PRO A 14 18.82 3.38 2.22
C PRO A 14 18.42 2.76 3.56
N ASP A 15 19.03 3.21 4.65
CA ASP A 15 18.65 2.77 5.99
C ASP A 15 17.38 3.50 6.47
N LEU A 16 16.22 3.03 5.99
CA LEU A 16 14.91 3.56 6.37
C LEU A 16 14.42 2.99 7.70
N VAL A 17 14.86 1.77 8.06
CA VAL A 17 14.41 1.10 9.29
C VAL A 17 14.98 1.79 10.51
N SER A 18 16.27 2.12 10.52
CA SER A 18 16.87 2.82 11.66
C SER A 18 16.48 4.30 11.73
N HIS A 19 16.07 4.90 10.61
CA HIS A 19 15.56 6.29 10.56
C HIS A 19 14.14 6.41 11.13
N CYS A 20 13.35 5.34 11.06
CA CYS A 20 12.01 5.29 11.63
C CYS A 20 12.07 4.93 13.12
N ASP A 21 11.74 5.87 13.99
CA ASP A 21 11.77 5.72 15.45
C ASP A 21 10.46 5.16 16.05
N PHE A 22 9.46 4.90 15.21
CA PHE A 22 8.19 4.34 15.65
C PHE A 22 8.36 2.88 16.11
N LYS A 23 7.72 2.56 17.23
CA LYS A 23 7.77 1.20 17.78
C LYS A 23 6.92 0.26 16.94
N LEU A 24 7.53 -0.80 16.40
CA LEU A 24 6.77 -1.87 15.75
C LEU A 24 5.88 -2.60 16.77
N ARG A 25 4.60 -2.75 16.42
CA ARG A 25 3.60 -3.47 17.22
C ARG A 25 2.98 -4.61 16.41
N MET A 26 2.24 -5.47 17.08
CA MET A 26 1.56 -6.61 16.46
C MET A 26 0.26 -6.88 17.19
N ASN A 27 -0.84 -6.98 16.46
CA ASN A 27 -2.14 -7.29 17.03
C ASN A 27 -2.15 -8.67 17.69
N ARG A 28 -2.73 -8.79 18.89
CA ARG A 28 -2.86 -10.06 19.62
C ARG A 28 -3.64 -11.14 18.87
N HIS A 29 -4.54 -10.74 17.97
CA HIS A 29 -5.39 -11.63 17.18
C HIS A 29 -4.78 -12.06 15.83
N HIS A 30 -3.52 -11.69 15.55
CA HIS A 30 -2.88 -11.87 14.23
C HIS A 30 -2.98 -13.29 13.67
N LYS A 31 -2.76 -14.33 14.50
CA LYS A 31 -2.80 -15.73 14.05
C LYS A 31 -4.19 -16.11 13.54
N GLN A 32 -5.23 -15.80 14.32
CA GLN A 32 -6.60 -16.14 13.99
C GLN A 32 -7.08 -15.36 12.75
N ALA A 33 -6.91 -14.04 12.74
CA ALA A 33 -7.36 -13.20 11.64
C ALA A 33 -6.66 -13.56 10.33
N THR A 34 -5.34 -13.85 10.36
CA THR A 34 -4.58 -14.30 9.19
C THR A 34 -5.10 -15.63 8.65
N ALA A 35 -5.32 -16.62 9.53
CA ALA A 35 -5.80 -17.94 9.13
C ALA A 35 -7.20 -17.88 8.52
N GLU A 36 -8.11 -17.13 9.14
CA GLU A 36 -9.46 -16.95 8.61
C GLU A 36 -9.49 -16.17 7.29
N SER A 37 -8.65 -15.13 7.14
CA SER A 37 -8.54 -14.37 5.89
C SER A 37 -8.07 -15.20 4.72
N LYS A 38 -7.07 -16.05 4.96
CA LYS A 38 -6.60 -16.99 3.94
C LYS A 38 -7.68 -17.99 3.55
N ARG A 39 -8.41 -18.55 4.52
CA ARG A 39 -9.53 -19.47 4.23
C ARG A 39 -10.63 -18.80 3.43
N TRP A 40 -10.95 -17.54 3.75
CA TRP A 40 -11.91 -16.74 3.00
C TRP A 40 -11.43 -16.50 1.56
N LEU A 41 -10.18 -16.07 1.37
CA LEU A 41 -9.59 -15.82 0.06
C LEU A 41 -9.47 -17.09 -0.80
N PHE A 42 -9.35 -18.28 -0.19
CA PHE A 42 -9.25 -19.54 -0.91
C PHE A 42 -10.62 -20.20 -1.18
N ARG A 43 -11.70 -19.65 -0.62
CA ARG A 43 -13.05 -20.17 -0.85
C ARG A 43 -13.41 -20.05 -2.35
N GLY A 44 -13.91 -21.14 -2.93
CA GLY A 44 -14.32 -21.22 -4.33
C GLY A 44 -13.19 -21.55 -5.32
N ASP A 45 -12.03 -22.02 -4.83
CA ASP A 45 -10.99 -22.82 -5.52
C ASP A 45 -10.48 -22.42 -6.92
N ASN A 46 -10.51 -21.14 -7.28
CA ASN A 46 -10.01 -20.66 -8.59
C ASN A 46 -8.53 -20.20 -8.60
N LEU A 47 -7.76 -20.44 -7.52
CA LEU A 47 -6.36 -20.01 -7.43
C LEU A 47 -5.40 -21.17 -7.70
N THR A 48 -4.51 -20.97 -8.68
CA THR A 48 -3.43 -21.91 -9.01
C THR A 48 -2.51 -22.14 -7.80
N GLN A 49 -1.79 -23.27 -7.79
CA GLN A 49 -0.80 -23.56 -6.73
C GLN A 49 0.27 -22.46 -6.63
N LYS A 50 0.69 -21.90 -7.77
CA LYS A 50 1.62 -20.75 -7.84
C LYS A 50 1.04 -19.53 -7.13
N SER A 51 -0.22 -19.17 -7.43
CA SER A 51 -0.90 -18.04 -6.79
C SER A 51 -1.07 -18.24 -5.28
N ARG A 52 -1.39 -19.46 -4.84
CA ARG A 52 -1.46 -19.79 -3.39
C ARG A 52 -0.10 -19.61 -2.72
N LYS A 53 0.98 -20.14 -3.31
CA LYS A 53 2.34 -19.98 -2.77
C LYS A 53 2.72 -18.50 -2.66
N ALA A 54 2.40 -17.70 -3.67
CA ALA A 54 2.62 -16.24 -3.62
C ALA A 54 1.83 -15.58 -2.48
N ILE A 55 0.56 -15.92 -2.28
CA ILE A 55 -0.27 -15.41 -1.16
C ILE A 55 0.30 -15.84 0.20
N HIS A 56 0.82 -17.05 0.33
CA HIS A 56 1.49 -17.48 1.56
C HIS A 56 2.74 -16.65 1.84
N GLY A 57 3.58 -16.44 0.82
CA GLY A 57 4.81 -15.65 0.90
C GLY A 57 4.59 -14.16 1.13
N LEU A 58 3.45 -13.63 0.66
CA LEU A 58 3.04 -12.24 0.83
C LEU A 58 2.85 -11.86 2.31
N LYS A 59 2.38 -12.81 3.14
CA LYS A 59 2.14 -12.57 4.58
C LYS A 59 1.26 -11.35 4.87
N ALA A 60 0.26 -11.08 4.04
CA ALA A 60 -0.61 -9.89 4.16
C ALA A 60 -1.31 -9.76 5.52
N GLY A 61 -1.72 -10.87 6.14
CA GLY A 61 -2.28 -10.84 7.50
C GLY A 61 -1.29 -10.40 8.58
N GLN A 62 0.01 -10.67 8.38
CA GLN A 62 1.08 -10.18 9.26
C GLN A 62 1.26 -8.67 9.09
N LEU A 63 1.33 -8.16 7.85
CA LEU A 63 1.33 -6.72 7.57
C LEU A 63 0.15 -6.03 8.23
N THR A 64 -1.07 -6.51 7.94
CA THR A 64 -2.31 -5.97 8.51
C THR A 64 -2.24 -5.92 10.03
N SER A 65 -1.73 -6.97 10.67
CA SER A 65 -1.65 -7.02 12.13
C SER A 65 -0.60 -6.08 12.73
N MET A 66 0.43 -5.69 11.96
CA MET A 66 1.36 -4.63 12.36
C MET A 66 0.72 -3.25 12.20
N CYS A 67 -0.07 -3.05 11.16
CA CYS A 67 -0.68 -1.75 10.82
C CYS A 67 -1.93 -1.42 11.65
N TYR A 68 -2.62 -2.42 12.19
CA TYR A 68 -3.82 -2.24 13.04
C TYR A 68 -3.64 -2.98 14.39
N PRO A 69 -2.63 -2.60 15.20
CA PRO A 69 -2.21 -3.39 16.35
C PRO A 69 -3.24 -3.44 17.49
N ASP A 70 -4.08 -2.41 17.63
CA ASP A 70 -5.06 -2.29 18.71
C ASP A 70 -6.49 -2.71 18.31
N ALA A 71 -6.70 -3.03 17.03
CA ALA A 71 -8.01 -3.40 16.50
C ALA A 71 -8.61 -4.62 17.22
N GLY A 72 -9.90 -4.54 17.50
CA GLY A 72 -10.69 -5.70 17.91
C GLY A 72 -10.68 -6.79 16.85
N PHE A 73 -10.89 -8.05 17.24
CA PHE A 73 -10.87 -9.17 16.29
C PHE A 73 -11.83 -8.98 15.09
N PRO A 74 -13.10 -8.56 15.26
CA PRO A 74 -14.01 -8.37 14.12
C PRO A 74 -13.50 -7.35 13.11
N GLN A 75 -12.97 -6.22 13.59
CA GLN A 75 -12.40 -5.17 12.76
C GLN A 75 -11.12 -5.64 12.06
N LEU A 76 -10.17 -6.23 12.80
CA LEU A 76 -8.94 -6.77 12.23
C LEU A 76 -9.24 -7.82 11.15
N ARG A 77 -10.28 -8.63 11.35
CA ARG A 77 -10.72 -9.63 10.39
C ARG A 77 -11.11 -8.99 9.05
N VAL A 78 -11.87 -7.89 9.07
CA VAL A 78 -12.23 -7.12 7.86
C VAL A 78 -11.00 -6.47 7.24
N CYS A 79 -10.13 -5.83 8.03
CA CYS A 79 -8.88 -5.25 7.54
C CYS A 79 -8.00 -6.31 6.84
N CYS A 80 -7.89 -7.52 7.39
CA CYS A 80 -7.12 -8.61 6.77
C CYS A 80 -7.70 -9.05 5.43
N ASP A 81 -9.03 -9.08 5.31
CA ASP A 81 -9.71 -9.43 4.06
C ASP A 81 -9.51 -8.36 3.01
N PHE A 82 -9.68 -7.09 3.39
CA PHE A 82 -9.41 -5.98 2.51
C PHE A 82 -7.95 -5.97 2.05
N MET A 83 -6.98 -6.19 2.94
CA MET A 83 -5.56 -6.22 2.57
C MET A 83 -5.24 -7.33 1.57
N ASN A 84 -5.73 -8.54 1.80
CA ASN A 84 -5.56 -9.63 0.82
C ASN A 84 -6.29 -9.33 -0.51
N TYR A 85 -7.46 -8.71 -0.42
CA TYR A 85 -8.26 -8.31 -1.58
C TYR A 85 -7.58 -7.21 -2.39
N LEU A 86 -6.97 -6.22 -1.75
CA LEU A 86 -6.23 -5.12 -2.39
C LEU A 86 -5.02 -5.66 -3.15
N PHE A 87 -4.20 -6.52 -2.54
CA PHE A 87 -3.11 -7.20 -3.26
C PHE A 87 -3.63 -8.08 -4.41
N HIS A 88 -4.84 -8.66 -4.29
CA HIS A 88 -5.43 -9.40 -5.39
C HIS A 88 -5.85 -8.48 -6.54
N LEU A 89 -6.42 -7.31 -6.24
CA LEU A 89 -6.75 -6.28 -7.23
C LEU A 89 -5.50 -5.76 -7.94
N ASP A 90 -4.44 -5.45 -7.20
CA ASP A 90 -3.13 -4.99 -7.71
C ASP A 90 -2.58 -5.95 -8.77
N ASN A 91 -2.53 -7.25 -8.44
CA ASN A 91 -2.09 -8.28 -9.40
C ASN A 91 -3.01 -8.38 -10.62
N LEU A 92 -4.33 -8.17 -10.47
CA LEU A 92 -5.25 -8.17 -11.61
C LEU A 92 -5.05 -6.96 -12.50
N SER A 93 -4.81 -5.77 -11.92
CA SER A 93 -4.58 -4.55 -12.69
C SER A 93 -3.26 -4.56 -13.46
N ASP A 94 -2.24 -5.26 -12.97
CA ASP A 94 -0.97 -5.40 -13.68
C ASP A 94 -1.11 -6.11 -15.03
N ASP A 95 -2.00 -7.09 -15.11
CA ASP A 95 -2.23 -7.90 -16.31
C ASP A 95 -3.31 -7.31 -17.25
N MET A 96 -3.92 -6.16 -16.90
CA MET A 96 -5.11 -5.63 -17.59
C MET A 96 -4.85 -4.46 -18.53
N ASP A 97 -5.63 -4.45 -19.61
CA ASP A 97 -5.75 -3.30 -20.49
C ASP A 97 -6.73 -2.24 -19.95
N LYS A 98 -6.88 -1.16 -20.71
CA LYS A 98 -7.79 -0.05 -20.40
C LYS A 98 -9.25 -0.48 -20.19
N ALA A 99 -9.72 -1.51 -20.90
CA ALA A 99 -11.10 -1.98 -20.79
C ALA A 99 -11.29 -2.85 -19.54
N GLY A 100 -10.30 -3.68 -19.21
CA GLY A 100 -10.25 -4.50 -18.00
C GLY A 100 -10.34 -3.66 -16.72
N THR A 101 -9.56 -2.58 -16.64
CA THR A 101 -9.56 -1.67 -15.47
C THR A 101 -10.93 -1.03 -15.22
N LYS A 102 -11.60 -0.52 -16.27
CA LYS A 102 -12.96 0.05 -16.14
C LYS A 102 -14.00 -0.96 -15.69
N ASN A 103 -13.94 -2.19 -16.23
CA ASN A 103 -14.88 -3.24 -15.87
C ASN A 103 -14.72 -3.66 -14.40
N ILE A 104 -13.48 -3.79 -13.92
CA ILE A 104 -13.22 -4.04 -12.50
C ILE A 104 -13.77 -2.89 -11.64
N ALA A 105 -13.42 -1.64 -11.97
CA ALA A 105 -13.86 -0.48 -11.20
C ALA A 105 -15.39 -0.45 -11.07
N ASN A 106 -16.11 -0.64 -12.18
CA ASN A 106 -17.57 -0.70 -12.18
C ASN A 106 -18.10 -1.81 -11.27
N VAL A 107 -17.54 -3.02 -11.33
CA VAL A 107 -17.99 -4.13 -10.48
C VAL A 107 -17.76 -3.81 -9.00
N VAL A 108 -16.58 -3.29 -8.65
CA VAL A 108 -16.21 -3.05 -7.26
C VAL A 108 -16.97 -1.86 -6.68
N LEU A 109 -17.00 -0.72 -7.36
CA LEU A 109 -17.69 0.48 -6.87
C LEU A 109 -19.19 0.27 -6.75
N ASN A 110 -19.85 -0.37 -7.73
CA ASN A 110 -21.27 -0.71 -7.59
C ASN A 110 -21.53 -1.68 -6.43
N SER A 111 -20.59 -2.59 -6.14
CA SER A 111 -20.69 -3.50 -4.99
C SER A 111 -20.54 -2.78 -3.66
N LEU A 112 -19.82 -1.66 -3.61
CA LEU A 112 -19.67 -0.81 -2.43
C LEU A 112 -20.87 0.14 -2.25
N HIS A 113 -21.35 0.77 -3.32
CA HIS A 113 -22.50 1.68 -3.26
C HIS A 113 -23.83 0.95 -3.04
N HIS A 114 -23.99 -0.25 -3.62
CA HIS A 114 -25.22 -1.03 -3.56
C HIS A 114 -24.95 -2.45 -3.01
N PRO A 115 -24.47 -2.58 -1.76
CA PRO A 115 -23.97 -3.84 -1.23
C PRO A 115 -25.07 -4.90 -1.10
N TYR A 116 -26.34 -4.51 -1.02
CA TYR A 116 -27.47 -5.44 -0.94
C TYR A 116 -28.01 -5.80 -2.33
N ASP A 117 -28.18 -4.81 -3.22
CA ASP A 117 -28.98 -4.96 -4.44
C ASP A 117 -28.16 -5.26 -5.70
N TYR A 118 -26.92 -4.76 -5.80
CA TYR A 118 -26.12 -4.96 -7.01
C TYR A 118 -25.60 -6.39 -7.13
N TYR A 119 -25.82 -6.99 -8.30
CA TYR A 119 -25.37 -8.33 -8.63
C TYR A 119 -24.41 -8.31 -9.83
N SER A 120 -23.34 -9.09 -9.71
CA SER A 120 -22.47 -9.46 -10.83
C SER A 120 -21.95 -10.89 -10.61
N PRO A 121 -21.83 -11.72 -11.67
CA PRO A 121 -21.28 -13.06 -11.53
C PRO A 121 -19.80 -13.06 -11.15
N ALA A 122 -19.11 -11.92 -11.32
CA ALA A 122 -17.70 -11.77 -11.02
C ALA A 122 -17.40 -12.08 -9.55
N ARG A 123 -16.30 -12.80 -9.31
CA ARG A 123 -15.83 -13.12 -7.96
C ARG A 123 -15.58 -11.87 -7.12
N LEU A 124 -15.10 -10.79 -7.76
CA LEU A 124 -14.86 -9.51 -7.12
C LEU A 124 -16.13 -8.95 -6.46
N ASN A 125 -17.30 -9.01 -7.10
CA ASN A 125 -18.56 -8.56 -6.50
C ASN A 125 -18.85 -9.27 -5.17
N ARG A 126 -18.72 -10.60 -5.16
CA ARG A 126 -18.95 -11.41 -3.93
C ARG A 126 -17.94 -11.07 -2.84
N MET A 127 -16.66 -10.95 -3.18
CA MET A 127 -15.62 -10.62 -2.20
C MET A 127 -15.81 -9.21 -1.63
N THR A 128 -16.06 -8.21 -2.48
CA THR A 128 -16.33 -6.84 -2.07
C THR A 128 -17.53 -6.76 -1.14
N LYS A 129 -18.67 -7.35 -1.53
CA LYS A 129 -19.88 -7.38 -0.68
C LYS A 129 -19.62 -8.08 0.66
N ASP A 130 -18.85 -9.16 0.69
CA ASP A 130 -18.66 -9.96 1.90
C ASP A 130 -17.88 -9.22 3.01
N PHE A 131 -16.73 -8.60 2.69
CA PHE A 131 -16.00 -7.84 3.72
C PHE A 131 -16.70 -6.51 4.02
N TYR A 132 -17.26 -5.84 3.00
CA TYR A 132 -17.87 -4.53 3.20
C TYR A 132 -19.15 -4.61 4.04
N LYS A 133 -19.99 -5.65 3.84
CA LYS A 133 -21.15 -5.88 4.73
C LYS A 133 -20.78 -6.15 6.18
N ARG A 134 -19.59 -6.69 6.46
CA ARG A 134 -19.08 -6.87 7.83
C ARG A 134 -18.53 -5.57 8.41
N MET A 135 -18.12 -4.64 7.57
CA MET A 135 -17.68 -3.30 7.96
C MET A 135 -18.87 -2.41 8.38
N LEU A 136 -19.94 -2.41 7.57
CA LEU A 136 -21.09 -1.50 7.71
C LEU A 136 -21.73 -1.39 9.11
N PRO A 137 -21.88 -2.47 9.92
CA PRO A 137 -22.55 -2.36 11.21
C PRO A 137 -21.81 -1.52 12.26
N THR A 138 -20.50 -1.28 12.06
CA THR A 138 -19.64 -0.61 13.06
C THR A 138 -18.83 0.55 12.50
N ALA A 139 -18.77 0.72 11.18
CA ALA A 139 -18.17 1.89 10.57
C ALA A 139 -19.04 3.14 10.75
N SER A 140 -18.42 4.28 11.04
CA SER A 140 -19.10 5.56 10.99
C SER A 140 -19.47 5.93 9.55
N ARG A 141 -20.44 6.83 9.39
CA ARG A 141 -20.86 7.31 8.06
C ARG A 141 -19.70 7.97 7.31
N GLY A 142 -18.90 8.80 8.00
CA GLY A 142 -17.72 9.45 7.44
C GLY A 142 -16.69 8.42 6.97
N THR A 143 -16.39 7.41 7.79
CA THR A 143 -15.48 6.32 7.46
C THR A 143 -15.93 5.55 6.21
N SER A 144 -17.21 5.15 6.14
CA SER A 144 -17.76 4.45 4.97
C SER A 144 -17.68 5.31 3.70
N ARG A 145 -17.99 6.61 3.79
CA ARG A 145 -17.90 7.52 2.65
C ARG A 145 -16.45 7.65 2.15
N ARG A 146 -15.51 7.95 3.06
CA ARG A 146 -14.08 8.05 2.75
C ARG A 146 -13.51 6.77 2.17
N PHE A 147 -13.92 5.60 2.68
CA PHE A 147 -13.48 4.32 2.13
C PHE A 147 -13.93 4.14 0.67
N ILE A 148 -15.16 4.50 0.32
CA ILE A 148 -15.65 4.43 -1.06
C ILE A 148 -14.92 5.44 -1.95
N GLU A 149 -14.83 6.70 -1.51
CA GLU A 149 -14.15 7.78 -2.26
C GLU A 149 -12.70 7.42 -2.59
N THR A 150 -11.96 6.89 -1.61
CA THR A 150 -10.57 6.49 -1.81
C THR A 150 -10.40 5.25 -2.69
N MET A 151 -11.40 4.36 -2.74
CA MET A 151 -11.43 3.27 -3.72
C MET A 151 -11.71 3.79 -5.14
N ASP A 152 -12.52 4.84 -5.29
CA ASP A 152 -12.76 5.49 -6.58
C ASP A 152 -11.47 6.15 -7.11
N PHE A 153 -10.78 6.94 -6.27
CA PHE A 153 -9.48 7.52 -6.63
C PHE A 153 -8.45 6.46 -7.05
N PHE A 154 -8.38 5.34 -6.31
CA PHE A 154 -7.52 4.21 -6.69
C PHE A 154 -7.83 3.70 -8.10
N PHE A 155 -9.10 3.45 -8.44
CA PHE A 155 -9.46 2.95 -9.77
C PHE A 155 -9.24 3.97 -10.89
N GLN A 156 -9.49 5.26 -10.62
CA GLN A 156 -9.19 6.33 -11.57
C GLN A 156 -7.69 6.39 -11.86
N ALA A 157 -6.85 6.31 -10.84
CA ALA A 157 -5.40 6.33 -10.98
C ALA A 157 -4.86 5.08 -11.70
N VAL A 158 -5.35 3.89 -11.34
CA VAL A 158 -5.00 2.63 -12.03
C VAL A 158 -5.40 2.70 -13.52
N HIS A 159 -6.51 3.35 -13.85
CA HIS A 159 -6.92 3.56 -15.23
C HIS A 159 -5.93 4.44 -16.01
N VAL A 160 -5.46 5.53 -15.41
CA VAL A 160 -4.44 6.40 -16.01
C VAL A 160 -3.13 5.62 -16.21
N GLN A 161 -2.66 4.90 -15.18
CA GLN A 161 -1.47 4.06 -15.26
C GLN A 161 -1.55 3.03 -16.39
N ALA A 162 -2.71 2.38 -16.59
CA ALA A 162 -2.92 1.43 -17.69
C ALA A 162 -2.83 2.09 -19.08
N ILE A 163 -3.28 3.35 -19.21
CA ILE A 163 -3.13 4.12 -20.46
C ILE A 163 -1.66 4.44 -20.73
N ASP A 164 -0.93 4.89 -19.71
CA ASP A 164 0.49 5.25 -19.86
C ASP A 164 1.33 4.03 -20.22
N ARG A 165 1.09 2.90 -19.54
CA ARG A 165 1.73 1.61 -19.84
C ARG A 165 1.47 1.18 -21.29
N ALA A 166 0.22 1.30 -21.77
CA ALA A 166 -0.12 0.95 -23.15
C ALA A 166 0.53 1.86 -24.20
N LYS A 167 0.86 3.10 -23.84
CA LYS A 167 1.56 4.07 -24.71
C LYS A 167 3.09 4.03 -24.56
N GLY A 168 3.61 3.27 -23.61
CA GLY A 168 5.04 3.27 -23.27
C GLY A 168 5.53 4.61 -22.70
N VAL A 169 4.64 5.38 -22.06
CA VAL A 169 4.98 6.68 -21.45
C VAL A 169 5.58 6.44 -20.08
N VAL A 170 6.77 6.99 -19.84
CA VAL A 170 7.34 7.16 -18.49
C VAL A 170 6.97 8.57 -18.04
N PRO A 171 6.17 8.74 -16.97
CA PRO A 171 5.80 10.06 -16.47
C PRO A 171 7.03 10.79 -15.89
N ASP A 172 6.96 12.12 -15.84
CA ASP A 172 7.88 12.90 -15.01
C ASP A 172 7.64 12.62 -13.51
N LEU A 173 8.59 13.03 -12.67
CA LEU A 173 8.62 12.74 -11.25
C LEU A 173 7.42 13.31 -10.49
N GLU A 174 6.98 14.54 -10.80
CA GLU A 174 5.87 15.18 -10.09
C GLU A 174 4.53 14.52 -10.47
N SER A 175 4.34 14.24 -11.77
CA SER A 175 3.20 13.48 -12.27
C SER A 175 3.17 12.06 -11.68
N TYR A 176 4.34 11.40 -11.59
CA TYR A 176 4.46 10.09 -10.98
C TYR A 176 4.06 10.13 -9.49
N ILE A 177 4.62 11.06 -8.70
CA ILE A 177 4.30 11.18 -7.27
C ILE A 177 2.79 11.36 -7.06
N SER A 178 2.18 12.25 -7.82
CA SER A 178 0.76 12.56 -7.71
C SER A 178 -0.11 11.34 -8.00
N LEU A 179 0.16 10.65 -9.12
CA LEU A 179 -0.56 9.44 -9.52
C LEU A 179 -0.32 8.28 -8.53
N ARG A 180 0.93 8.12 -8.10
CA ARG A 180 1.40 6.99 -7.28
C ARG A 180 0.80 7.00 -5.87
N ARG A 181 0.48 8.18 -5.32
CA ARG A 181 -0.28 8.32 -4.06
C ARG A 181 -1.66 7.67 -4.13
N ASP A 182 -2.28 7.61 -5.30
CA ASP A 182 -3.58 6.97 -5.50
C ASP A 182 -3.45 5.51 -5.95
N THR A 183 -2.49 5.19 -6.83
CA THR A 183 -2.28 3.78 -7.27
C THR A 183 -1.72 2.87 -6.18
N SER A 184 -1.12 3.42 -5.11
CA SER A 184 -0.60 2.63 -3.99
C SER A 184 -1.66 1.87 -3.20
N GLY A 185 -2.92 2.32 -3.25
CA GLY A 185 -4.01 1.77 -2.45
C GLY A 185 -3.89 2.06 -0.95
N CYS A 186 -3.02 3.00 -0.52
CA CYS A 186 -2.87 3.36 0.90
C CYS A 186 -4.09 4.14 1.44
N LYS A 187 -4.71 5.01 0.63
CA LYS A 187 -5.81 5.88 1.11
C LYS A 187 -7.03 5.10 1.65
N PRO A 188 -7.50 4.00 1.02
CA PRO A 188 -8.51 3.13 1.62
C PRO A 188 -8.08 2.54 2.98
N CYS A 189 -6.78 2.25 3.16
CA CYS A 189 -6.26 1.80 4.44
C CYS A 189 -6.32 2.88 5.52
N TRP A 190 -6.25 4.17 5.17
CA TRP A 190 -6.41 5.27 6.12
C TRP A 190 -7.83 5.33 6.67
N ALA A 191 -8.83 5.19 5.81
CA ALA A 191 -10.22 5.06 6.26
C ALA A 191 -10.41 3.83 7.17
N LEU A 192 -9.68 2.74 6.90
CA LEU A 192 -9.71 1.56 7.77
C LEU A 192 -9.04 1.77 9.13
N ILE A 193 -8.20 2.79 9.33
CA ILE A 193 -7.71 3.14 10.68
C ILE A 193 -8.87 3.63 11.54
N GLU A 194 -9.74 4.47 11.00
CA GLU A 194 -10.95 4.94 11.69
C GLU A 194 -11.85 3.77 12.05
N TYR A 195 -12.14 2.91 11.06
CA TYR A 195 -12.94 1.70 11.27
C TYR A 195 -12.34 0.78 12.33
N ALA A 196 -11.03 0.50 12.24
CA ALA A 196 -10.34 -0.44 13.11
C ALA A 196 -10.39 -0.04 14.59
N ASN A 197 -10.45 1.26 14.85
CA ASN A 197 -10.46 1.84 16.19
C ASN A 197 -11.83 2.41 16.60
N ASN A 198 -12.87 2.22 15.77
CA ASN A 198 -14.21 2.76 15.97
C ASN A 198 -14.23 4.29 16.16
N LEU A 199 -13.45 5.01 15.35
CA LEU A 199 -13.38 6.46 15.38
C LEU A 199 -14.55 7.07 14.59
N ASP A 200 -15.00 8.23 15.03
CA ASP A 200 -16.01 9.05 14.33
C ASP A 200 -15.52 10.49 14.24
N ILE A 201 -14.45 10.67 13.44
CA ILE A 201 -13.80 11.97 13.27
C ILE A 201 -14.60 12.80 12.25
N PRO A 202 -14.99 14.04 12.59
CA PRO A 202 -15.70 14.92 11.68
C PRO A 202 -14.93 15.23 10.40
N ASP A 203 -15.66 15.54 9.33
CA ASP A 203 -15.08 15.77 8.01
C ASP A 203 -14.15 16.97 8.01
N GLU A 204 -14.53 18.06 8.67
CA GLU A 204 -13.73 19.28 8.79
C GLU A 204 -12.37 19.05 9.50
N VAL A 205 -12.28 18.02 10.34
CA VAL A 205 -11.05 17.62 11.01
C VAL A 205 -10.18 16.77 10.07
N MET A 206 -10.79 15.80 9.38
CA MET A 206 -10.09 14.96 8.39
C MET A 206 -9.60 15.76 7.18
N GLU A 207 -10.31 16.82 6.82
CA GLU A 207 -9.97 17.76 5.75
C GLU A 207 -8.98 18.84 6.19
N HIS A 208 -8.65 18.91 7.48
CA HIS A 208 -7.69 19.88 7.97
C HIS A 208 -6.32 19.65 7.32
N PRO A 209 -5.63 20.71 6.82
CA PRO A 209 -4.39 20.56 6.05
C PRO A 209 -3.29 19.75 6.74
N ILE A 210 -3.17 19.87 8.07
CA ILE A 210 -2.19 19.09 8.85
C ILE A 210 -2.53 17.59 8.85
N ILE A 211 -3.81 17.23 8.96
CA ILE A 211 -4.25 15.82 8.94
C ILE A 211 -4.04 15.22 7.55
N GLN A 212 -4.37 15.97 6.50
CA GLN A 212 -4.07 15.55 5.12
C GLN A 212 -2.56 15.38 4.90
N SER A 213 -1.75 16.34 5.36
CA SER A 213 -0.29 16.28 5.19
C SER A 213 0.36 15.10 5.95
N LEU A 214 -0.19 14.72 7.12
CA LEU A 214 0.19 13.48 7.81
C LEU A 214 -0.14 12.23 6.99
N GLY A 215 -1.35 12.16 6.43
CA GLY A 215 -1.77 11.07 5.55
C GLY A 215 -0.94 10.97 4.27
N GLU A 216 -0.55 12.10 3.68
CA GLU A 216 0.34 12.17 2.53
C GLU A 216 1.77 11.74 2.87
N ALA A 217 2.33 12.22 3.99
CA ALA A 217 3.67 11.81 4.44
C ALA A 217 3.76 10.30 4.71
N ALA A 218 2.73 9.72 5.32
CA ALA A 218 2.64 8.27 5.49
C ALA A 218 2.55 7.54 4.15
N ASN A 219 1.71 8.02 3.22
CA ASN A 219 1.54 7.41 1.90
C ASN A 219 2.84 7.48 1.07
N ASP A 220 3.47 8.64 1.02
CA ASP A 220 4.75 8.88 0.35
C ASP A 220 5.81 7.88 0.83
N LEU A 221 5.99 7.74 2.14
CA LEU A 221 6.96 6.79 2.68
C LEU A 221 6.59 5.33 2.38
N VAL A 222 5.35 4.92 2.66
CA VAL A 222 4.90 3.52 2.44
C VAL A 222 5.07 3.14 0.96
N THR A 223 4.75 4.06 0.06
CA THR A 223 4.75 3.81 -1.37
C THR A 223 6.14 3.90 -1.99
N TRP A 224 6.93 4.94 -1.68
CA TRP A 224 8.26 5.07 -2.28
C TRP A 224 9.26 4.07 -1.69
N SER A 225 9.09 3.67 -0.42
CA SER A 225 9.86 2.55 0.13
C SER A 225 9.48 1.23 -0.54
N ASN A 226 8.20 1.02 -0.87
CA ASN A 226 7.77 -0.12 -1.69
C ASN A 226 8.46 -0.10 -3.05
N ASP A 227 8.50 1.04 -3.75
CA ASP A 227 9.16 1.17 -5.05
C ASP A 227 10.66 0.83 -4.96
N ILE A 228 11.36 1.25 -3.90
CA ILE A 228 12.75 0.84 -3.64
C ILE A 228 12.86 -0.68 -3.47
N PHE A 229 12.01 -1.29 -2.62
CA PHE A 229 12.09 -2.71 -2.31
C PHE A 229 11.65 -3.59 -3.48
N SER A 230 10.69 -3.14 -4.27
CA SER A 230 10.11 -3.87 -5.40
C SER A 230 10.90 -3.71 -6.70
N TYR A 231 11.72 -2.66 -6.82
CA TYR A 231 12.45 -2.31 -8.04
C TYR A 231 13.13 -3.52 -8.69
N ASN A 232 13.85 -4.34 -7.91
CA ASN A 232 14.59 -5.46 -8.48
C ASN A 232 13.68 -6.52 -9.14
N VAL A 233 12.50 -6.75 -8.58
CA VAL A 233 11.49 -7.64 -9.16
C VAL A 233 10.90 -7.01 -10.42
N GLU A 234 10.56 -5.72 -10.37
CA GLU A 234 9.89 -4.99 -11.44
C GLU A 234 10.81 -4.79 -12.65
N GLN A 235 12.05 -4.33 -12.44
CA GLN A 235 13.04 -4.19 -13.51
C GLN A 235 13.34 -5.52 -14.20
N SER A 236 13.27 -6.65 -13.48
CA SER A 236 13.51 -7.97 -14.06
C SER A 236 12.41 -8.39 -15.05
N LYS A 237 11.25 -7.73 -14.99
CA LYS A 237 10.11 -7.91 -15.89
C LYS A 237 9.99 -6.81 -16.93
N GLY A 238 10.89 -5.82 -16.92
CA GLY A 238 10.81 -4.65 -17.79
C GLY A 238 9.74 -3.63 -17.40
N ASP A 239 9.23 -3.66 -16.16
CA ASP A 239 8.27 -2.66 -15.69
C ASP A 239 8.98 -1.33 -15.40
N THR A 240 8.44 -0.25 -15.95
CA THR A 240 8.97 1.10 -15.83
C THR A 240 8.15 1.98 -14.88
N HIS A 241 7.01 1.50 -14.36
CA HIS A 241 6.15 2.24 -13.44
C HIS A 241 6.67 2.17 -11.99
N ASN A 242 7.91 2.60 -11.78
CA ASN A 242 8.60 2.59 -10.50
C ASN A 242 9.38 3.90 -10.32
N MET A 243 9.35 4.50 -9.13
CA MET A 243 10.03 5.77 -8.87
C MET A 243 11.53 5.74 -9.19
N ILE A 244 12.21 4.61 -8.98
CA ILE A 244 13.63 4.46 -9.35
C ILE A 244 13.79 4.59 -10.87
N SER A 245 12.95 3.92 -11.66
CA SER A 245 12.98 4.01 -13.12
C SER A 245 12.69 5.43 -13.62
N VAL A 246 11.71 6.11 -13.02
CA VAL A 246 11.35 7.50 -13.33
C VAL A 246 12.52 8.44 -13.05
N VAL A 247 13.13 8.35 -11.86
CA VAL A 247 14.27 9.19 -11.47
C VAL A 247 15.50 8.91 -12.34
N MET A 248 15.82 7.64 -12.62
CA MET A 248 16.91 7.29 -13.53
C MET A 248 16.72 7.94 -14.92
N HIS A 249 15.48 7.92 -15.44
CA HIS A 249 15.16 8.49 -16.75
C HIS A 249 15.21 10.02 -16.75
N GLN A 250 14.51 10.66 -15.80
CA GLN A 250 14.39 12.12 -15.75
C GLN A 250 15.71 12.81 -15.38
N GLU A 251 16.39 12.31 -14.34
CA GLU A 251 17.59 12.93 -13.79
C GLU A 251 18.89 12.37 -14.40
N CYS A 252 18.78 11.42 -15.34
CA CYS A 252 19.91 10.74 -15.97
C CYS A 252 20.87 10.09 -14.95
N LEU A 253 20.32 9.52 -13.88
CA LEU A 253 21.07 8.89 -12.79
C LEU A 253 21.28 7.39 -13.02
N ASP A 254 22.39 6.88 -12.50
CA ASP A 254 22.54 5.43 -12.34
C ASP A 254 21.61 4.89 -11.23
N ILE A 255 21.51 3.57 -11.13
CA ILE A 255 20.63 2.91 -10.16
C ILE A 255 20.95 3.29 -8.72
N GLN A 256 22.23 3.40 -8.34
CA GLN A 256 22.59 3.67 -6.95
C GLN A 256 22.21 5.11 -6.59
N CYS A 257 22.53 6.05 -7.48
CA CYS A 257 22.16 7.46 -7.33
C CYS A 257 20.64 7.64 -7.26
N ALA A 258 19.87 6.93 -8.09
CA ALA A 258 18.41 6.98 -8.06
C ALA A 258 17.82 6.38 -6.76
N VAL A 259 18.37 5.26 -6.28
CA VAL A 259 17.97 4.67 -4.99
C VAL A 259 18.29 5.59 -3.81
N ASP A 260 19.46 6.25 -3.83
CA ASP A 260 19.84 7.20 -2.79
C ASP A 260 18.96 8.47 -2.84
N PHE A 261 18.60 8.93 -4.04
CA PHE A 261 17.67 10.04 -4.25
C PHE A 261 16.29 9.73 -3.65
N VAL A 262 15.67 8.61 -4.03
CA VAL A 262 14.35 8.21 -3.49
C VAL A 262 14.45 7.89 -2.00
N GLY A 263 15.57 7.32 -1.53
CA GLY A 263 15.85 7.11 -0.11
C GLY A 263 15.86 8.41 0.70
N LYS A 264 16.37 9.50 0.13
CA LYS A 264 16.31 10.83 0.75
C LYS A 264 14.87 11.34 0.85
N LEU A 265 14.07 11.18 -0.20
CA LEU A 265 12.64 11.55 -0.19
C LEU A 265 11.88 10.77 0.88
N CYS A 266 12.11 9.47 1.02
CA CYS A 266 11.51 8.65 2.08
C CYS A 266 11.85 9.19 3.49
N LYS A 267 13.12 9.55 3.74
CA LYS A 267 13.53 10.12 5.03
C LYS A 267 12.85 11.46 5.30
N GLN A 268 12.79 12.33 4.30
CA GLN A 268 12.08 13.60 4.38
C GLN A 268 10.59 13.42 4.68
N SER A 269 9.95 12.37 4.16
CA SER A 269 8.56 12.04 4.50
C SER A 269 8.38 11.64 5.97
N ILE A 270 9.33 10.90 6.57
CA ILE A 270 9.32 10.60 8.02
C ILE A 270 9.47 11.89 8.82
N ASP A 271 10.43 12.73 8.44
CA ASP A 271 10.72 13.99 9.12
C ASP A 271 9.50 14.92 9.08
N ARG A 272 8.89 15.11 7.90
CA ARG A 272 7.65 15.87 7.71
C ARG A 272 6.47 15.31 8.53
N PHE A 273 6.33 13.99 8.60
CA PHE A 273 5.30 13.37 9.43
C PHE A 273 5.47 13.74 10.90
N ASN A 274 6.70 13.66 11.43
CA ASN A 274 7.01 14.01 12.81
C ASN A 274 6.85 15.51 13.10
N GLU A 275 7.24 16.39 12.18
CA GLU A 275 7.00 17.83 12.28
C GLU A 275 5.50 18.13 12.36
N ASN A 276 4.69 17.58 11.45
CA ASN A 276 3.25 17.80 11.41
C ASN A 276 2.53 17.30 12.67
N ARG A 277 3.04 16.25 13.33
CA ARG A 277 2.48 15.80 14.63
C ARG A 277 2.55 16.87 15.70
N GLY A 278 3.57 17.73 15.67
CA GLY A 278 3.72 18.86 16.57
C GLY A 278 2.82 20.06 16.23
N LEU A 279 2.16 20.03 15.08
CA LEU A 279 1.33 21.13 14.55
C LEU A 279 -0.17 20.81 14.55
N ILE A 280 -0.58 19.65 15.10
CA ILE A 280 -1.98 19.26 15.18
C ILE A 280 -2.72 20.25 16.12
N PRO A 281 -3.74 20.98 15.63
CA PRO A 281 -4.51 21.88 16.48
C PRO A 281 -5.44 21.09 17.41
N SER A 282 -6.02 21.78 18.38
CA SER A 282 -7.02 21.22 19.29
C SER A 282 -8.43 21.49 18.77
N TRP A 283 -9.26 20.45 18.70
CA TRP A 283 -10.71 20.51 18.47
C TRP A 283 -11.52 20.10 19.70
N GLY A 284 -10.83 19.79 20.81
CA GLY A 284 -11.41 19.45 22.09
C GLY A 284 -11.19 17.99 22.45
N SER A 285 -11.14 17.72 23.75
CA SER A 285 -10.59 16.48 24.33
C SER A 285 -11.02 15.16 23.67
N LYS A 286 -12.29 15.04 23.25
CA LYS A 286 -12.79 13.85 22.57
C LYS A 286 -12.18 13.70 21.16
N ILE A 287 -12.29 14.74 20.34
CA ILE A 287 -11.79 14.72 18.96
C ILE A 287 -10.25 14.61 18.97
N ASP A 288 -9.59 15.32 19.87
CA ASP A 288 -8.12 15.26 19.99
C ASP A 288 -7.62 13.85 20.29
N LYS A 289 -8.36 13.11 21.13
CA LYS A 289 -8.06 11.70 21.41
C LYS A 289 -8.24 10.83 20.18
N ASP A 290 -9.34 11.00 19.44
CA ASP A 290 -9.61 10.21 18.23
C ASP A 290 -8.58 10.50 17.13
N VAL A 291 -8.23 11.77 16.93
CA VAL A 291 -7.16 12.21 16.03
C VAL A 291 -5.81 11.61 16.45
N ALA A 292 -5.47 11.60 17.73
CA ALA A 292 -4.23 10.99 18.20
C ALA A 292 -4.15 9.49 17.88
N ILE A 293 -5.27 8.77 18.01
CA ILE A 293 -5.36 7.34 17.63
C ILE A 293 -5.21 7.18 16.12
N TYR A 294 -5.88 8.01 15.32
CA TYR A 294 -5.78 7.98 13.86
C TYR A 294 -4.33 8.21 13.37
N VAL A 295 -3.67 9.25 13.90
CA VAL A 295 -2.28 9.58 13.57
C VAL A 295 -1.32 8.49 14.06
N GLY A 296 -1.59 7.88 15.22
CA GLY A 296 -0.88 6.69 15.68
C GLY A 296 -1.00 5.52 14.69
N GLY A 297 -2.18 5.29 14.11
CA GLY A 297 -2.38 4.27 13.08
C GLY A 297 -1.60 4.54 11.79
N LEU A 298 -1.44 5.80 11.39
CA LEU A 298 -0.57 6.16 10.26
C LEU A 298 0.89 5.81 10.56
N ALA A 299 1.35 6.08 11.79
CA ALA A 299 2.70 5.70 12.24
C ALA A 299 2.90 4.17 12.29
N ASP A 300 1.89 3.42 12.73
CA ASP A 300 1.92 1.94 12.72
C ASP A 300 2.05 1.40 11.29
N TRP A 301 1.39 2.04 10.32
CA TRP A 301 1.50 1.70 8.91
C TRP A 301 2.89 1.97 8.33
N ILE A 302 3.49 3.10 8.71
CA ILE A 302 4.87 3.44 8.34
C ILE A 302 5.84 2.34 8.81
N VAL A 303 5.87 2.03 10.10
CA VAL A 303 6.84 1.04 10.63
C VAL A 303 6.48 -0.38 10.21
N GLY A 304 5.18 -0.71 10.17
CA GLY A 304 4.68 -2.02 9.77
C GLY A 304 5.10 -2.39 8.35
N SER A 305 4.93 -1.48 7.39
CA SER A 305 5.30 -1.70 5.99
C SER A 305 6.82 -1.83 5.78
N LEU A 306 7.62 -1.01 6.45
CA LEU A 306 9.09 -1.07 6.41
C LEU A 306 9.60 -2.44 6.90
N HIS A 307 9.07 -2.94 8.02
CA HIS A 307 9.49 -4.23 8.56
C HIS A 307 8.94 -5.40 7.74
N TRP A 308 7.68 -5.34 7.36
CA TRP A 308 7.04 -6.40 6.56
C TRP A 308 7.74 -6.63 5.22
N SER A 309 8.29 -5.58 4.59
CA SER A 309 8.99 -5.69 3.31
C SER A 309 10.20 -6.64 3.34
N PHE A 310 10.81 -6.85 4.50
CA PHE A 310 11.87 -7.84 4.67
C PHE A 310 11.38 -9.22 5.11
N ASP A 311 10.16 -9.31 5.64
CA ASP A 311 9.56 -10.56 6.10
C ASP A 311 8.83 -11.29 4.97
N THR A 312 8.24 -10.55 4.03
CA THR A 312 7.57 -11.08 2.85
C THR A 312 8.58 -11.68 1.87
N THR A 313 8.17 -12.72 1.14
CA THR A 313 8.98 -13.24 0.03
C THR A 313 8.74 -12.49 -1.28
N ARG A 314 7.88 -11.46 -1.28
CA ARG A 314 7.50 -10.69 -2.49
C ARG A 314 8.70 -10.01 -3.15
N TYR A 315 9.64 -9.47 -2.37
CA TYR A 315 10.74 -8.64 -2.88
C TYR A 315 12.07 -9.39 -2.90
N PHE A 316 12.45 -9.96 -1.76
CA PHE A 316 13.77 -10.54 -1.54
C PHE A 316 13.76 -12.07 -1.47
N GLN A 317 12.67 -12.72 -1.89
CA GLN A 317 12.49 -14.17 -1.80
C GLN A 317 12.81 -14.69 -0.38
N ASN A 318 13.81 -15.56 -0.24
CA ASN A 318 14.23 -16.10 1.07
C ASN A 318 15.37 -15.28 1.73
N SER A 319 15.89 -14.24 1.07
CA SER A 319 17.04 -13.46 1.50
C SER A 319 16.66 -12.20 2.31
N GLY A 320 15.38 -11.97 2.60
CA GLY A 320 14.92 -10.72 3.25
C GLY A 320 15.63 -10.38 4.56
N ARG A 321 15.94 -11.37 5.42
CA ARG A 321 16.73 -11.16 6.65
C ARG A 321 18.17 -10.74 6.38
N GLU A 322 18.80 -11.31 5.37
CA GLU A 322 20.16 -10.95 4.98
C GLU A 322 20.20 -9.55 4.39
N VAL A 323 19.29 -9.25 3.44
CA VAL A 323 19.14 -7.92 2.84
C VAL A 323 18.86 -6.87 3.90
N LYS A 324 18.02 -7.15 4.90
CA LYS A 324 17.78 -6.21 6.01
C LYS A 324 19.04 -5.87 6.78
N ARG A 325 19.95 -6.84 6.97
CA ARG A 325 21.19 -6.67 7.72
C ARG A 325 22.29 -5.98 6.90
N THR A 326 22.45 -6.38 5.63
CA THR A 326 23.55 -5.90 4.78
C THR A 326 23.16 -4.67 3.96
N ARG A 327 21.86 -4.47 3.74
CA ARG A 327 21.26 -3.53 2.79
C ARG A 327 21.65 -3.78 1.33
N VAL A 328 22.33 -4.89 1.02
CA VAL A 328 22.78 -5.20 -0.34
C VAL A 328 21.71 -5.99 -1.08
N VAL A 329 21.31 -5.49 -2.26
CA VAL A 329 20.40 -6.18 -3.18
C VAL A 329 21.16 -6.54 -4.46
N ASN A 330 21.25 -7.84 -4.76
CA ASN A 330 21.81 -8.32 -6.02
C ASN A 330 20.72 -8.29 -7.10
N LEU A 331 21.03 -7.67 -8.24
CA LEU A 331 20.07 -7.49 -9.32
C LEU A 331 19.73 -8.81 -9.99
N PHE A 332 18.43 -9.04 -10.22
CA PHE A 332 17.97 -10.14 -11.04
C PHE A 332 18.29 -9.84 -12.51
N PRO A 333 18.59 -10.89 -13.32
CA PRO A 333 18.71 -10.71 -14.76
C PRO A 333 17.38 -10.19 -15.32
N ARG A 334 17.44 -9.26 -16.28
CA ARG A 334 16.25 -8.88 -17.05
C ARG A 334 15.75 -10.10 -17.81
N GLY A 335 14.46 -10.41 -17.68
CA GLY A 335 13.80 -11.41 -18.51
C GLY A 335 14.02 -11.06 -19.98
N LYS A 336 14.39 -12.07 -20.78
CA LYS A 336 14.52 -11.92 -22.23
C LYS A 336 13.18 -11.65 -22.88
#